data_AF-V9W206-F1
#
_entry.id   AF-V9W206-F1
#
_cell.length_a   1.000
_cell.length_b   1.000
_cell.length_c   1.000
_cell.angle_alpha   90.00
_cell.angle_beta   90.00
_cell.angle_gamma   90.00
#
_symmetry.space_group_name_H-M   'P 1'
#
loop_
_entity.id
_entity.type
_entity.pdbx_description
1 polymer ?
#
loop_
_entity_poly.entity_id
_entity_poly.type
_entity_poly.pdbx_seq_one_letter_code
_entity_poly.pdbx_strand_id
1 'polypeptide(L)'
;MKINDTNRVGAFNPYARNQAASSHGTSGKKSMGKDEVQISAEAKELLDAREPERQKRIEELKQAVSAGTYQVDARKLAEKLLPFIK
;
A
#
# COMPACT_ATOMS: atom_id res chain seq x y z
N MET A 1 1.96 47.24 61.96
CA MET A 1 2.11 45.95 61.28
C MET A 1 1.49 46.05 59.89
N LYS A 2 2.20 45.57 58.87
CA LYS A 2 1.79 45.51 57.46
C LYS A 2 0.75 44.40 57.29
N ILE A 3 -0.39 44.71 56.67
CA ILE A 3 -1.36 43.72 56.22
C ILE A 3 -1.59 44.00 54.73
N ASN A 4 -1.31 42.99 53.92
CA ASN A 4 -1.12 43.07 52.47
C ASN A 4 -2.38 43.47 51.69
N ASP A 5 -2.17 44.24 50.63
CA ASP A 5 -3.16 44.73 49.67
C ASP A 5 -4.09 43.63 49.13
N THR A 6 -5.38 43.75 49.43
CA THR A 6 -6.45 43.04 48.73
C THR A 6 -6.80 43.76 47.44
N ASN A 7 -5.97 43.60 46.41
CA ASN A 7 -6.31 44.03 45.05
C ASN A 7 -5.92 42.96 44.02
N ARG A 8 -6.43 41.74 44.20
CA ARG A 8 -6.47 40.72 43.13
C ARG A 8 -7.89 40.19 42.94
N VAL A 9 -8.85 41.10 42.88
CA VAL A 9 -10.17 40.82 42.32
C VAL A 9 -10.14 41.30 40.88
N GLY A 10 -10.22 40.36 39.91
CA GLY A 10 -10.59 40.68 38.54
C GLY A 10 -9.46 40.71 37.50
N ALA A 11 -8.94 39.56 37.12
CA ALA A 11 -8.33 39.38 35.79
C ALA A 11 -8.47 37.92 35.30
N PHE A 12 -9.67 37.35 35.43
CA PHE A 12 -9.99 36.09 34.77
C PHE A 12 -10.55 36.44 33.40
N ASN A 13 -9.69 36.49 32.37
CA ASN A 13 -10.11 36.82 31.01
C ASN A 13 -10.41 35.51 30.26
N PRO A 14 -11.69 35.07 30.16
CA PRO A 14 -12.03 33.76 29.60
C PRO A 14 -11.65 33.61 28.12
N TYR A 15 -11.53 34.74 27.40
CA TYR A 15 -11.13 34.78 26.00
C TYR A 15 -9.64 34.46 25.77
N ALA A 16 -8.76 34.73 26.73
CA ALA A 16 -7.34 34.38 26.63
C ALA A 16 -7.12 32.86 26.71
N ARG A 17 -7.98 32.15 27.47
CA ARG A 17 -7.94 30.68 27.59
C ARG A 17 -8.35 29.98 26.29
N ASN A 18 -9.26 30.57 25.51
CA ASN A 18 -9.67 30.03 24.21
C ASN A 18 -8.63 30.24 23.10
N GLN A 19 -7.84 31.31 23.14
CA GLN A 19 -6.72 31.49 22.18
C GLN A 19 -5.58 30.48 22.43
N ALA A 20 -5.31 30.13 23.69
CA ALA A 20 -4.34 29.09 24.03
C ALA A 20 -4.83 27.66 23.70
N ALA A 21 -6.15 27.43 23.66
CA ALA A 21 -6.72 26.15 23.26
C ALA A 21 -6.69 25.94 21.72
N SER A 22 -6.76 27.03 20.93
CA SER A 22 -6.71 26.96 19.47
C SER A 22 -5.31 26.74 18.89
N SER A 23 -4.23 26.89 19.68
CA SER A 23 -2.85 26.64 19.22
C SER A 23 -2.43 25.16 19.31
N HIS A 24 -3.29 24.26 19.79
CA HIS A 24 -3.07 22.81 19.72
C HIS A 24 -3.49 22.17 18.37
N GLY A 25 -3.81 22.99 17.38
CA GLY A 25 -4.28 22.55 16.06
C GLY A 25 -3.21 22.03 15.08
N THR A 26 -2.01 21.65 15.51
CA THR A 26 -0.95 21.18 14.58
C THR A 26 -0.18 19.93 15.02
N SER A 27 -0.72 19.10 15.89
CA SER A 27 -0.19 17.74 16.11
C SER A 27 -1.22 16.69 15.74
N GLY A 28 -1.04 16.11 14.56
CA GLY A 28 -1.78 14.93 14.13
C GLY A 28 -2.87 15.22 13.11
N LYS A 29 -2.45 15.56 11.87
CA LYS A 29 -3.15 14.97 10.72
C LYS A 29 -3.10 13.45 10.93
N LYS A 30 -4.13 12.87 11.54
CA LYS A 30 -4.40 11.44 11.33
C LYS A 30 -4.60 11.35 9.84
N SER A 31 -3.62 10.77 9.15
CA SER A 31 -3.78 10.37 7.76
C SER A 31 -5.10 9.62 7.69
N MET A 32 -6.04 10.11 6.88
CA MET A 32 -7.20 9.34 6.47
C MET A 32 -6.70 7.93 6.17
N GLY A 33 -7.28 6.93 6.83
CA GLY A 33 -6.84 5.53 6.69
C GLY A 33 -6.70 5.22 5.21
N LYS A 34 -5.50 4.85 4.79
CA LYS A 34 -5.29 4.38 3.43
C LYS A 34 -5.92 3.00 3.39
N ASP A 35 -6.91 2.82 2.53
CA ASP A 35 -7.39 1.49 2.20
C ASP A 35 -6.24 0.80 1.44
N GLU A 36 -5.48 -0.03 2.15
CA GLU A 36 -4.37 -0.80 1.59
C GLU A 36 -4.75 -2.27 1.51
N VAL A 37 -4.56 -2.88 0.34
CA VAL A 37 -4.72 -4.32 0.13
C VAL A 37 -3.34 -4.97 0.23
N GLN A 38 -3.12 -5.78 1.27
CA GLN A 38 -1.89 -6.55 1.44
C GLN A 38 -2.08 -7.98 0.92
N ILE A 39 -1.21 -8.42 0.02
CA ILE A 39 -1.14 -9.83 -0.40
C ILE A 39 -0.52 -10.64 0.74
N SER A 40 -1.20 -11.72 1.17
CA SER A 40 -0.72 -12.58 2.25
C SER A 40 0.62 -13.25 1.92
N ALA A 41 1.42 -13.52 2.95
CA ALA A 41 2.70 -14.22 2.79
C ALA A 41 2.50 -15.61 2.17
N GLU A 42 1.46 -16.34 2.62
CA GLU A 42 1.08 -17.64 2.08
C GLU A 42 0.75 -17.60 0.57
N ALA A 43 0.01 -16.58 0.11
CA ALA A 43 -0.30 -16.44 -1.31
C ALA A 43 0.96 -16.15 -2.17
N LYS A 44 1.96 -15.48 -1.59
CA LYS A 44 3.26 -15.27 -2.25
C LYS A 44 4.05 -16.57 -2.32
N GLU A 45 4.08 -17.33 -1.23
CA GLU A 45 4.75 -18.64 -1.20
C GLU A 45 4.14 -19.62 -2.21
N LEU A 46 2.80 -19.65 -2.34
CA LEU A 46 2.13 -20.45 -3.38
C LEU A 46 2.43 -19.98 -4.81
N LEU A 47 2.65 -18.68 -5.02
CA LEU A 47 3.07 -18.13 -6.31
C LEU A 47 4.53 -18.48 -6.64
N ASP A 48 5.39 -18.47 -5.63
CA ASP A 48 6.83 -18.71 -5.76
C ASP A 48 7.19 -20.20 -5.76
N ALA A 49 6.30 -21.07 -5.27
CA ALA A 49 6.35 -22.53 -5.42
C ALA A 49 6.21 -23.00 -6.88
N ARG A 50 6.49 -22.14 -7.86
CA ARG A 50 6.56 -22.46 -9.28
C ARG A 50 7.54 -23.60 -9.50
N GLU A 51 6.98 -24.70 -9.98
CA GLU A 51 7.62 -25.96 -10.29
C GLU A 51 8.98 -25.79 -11.02
N PRO A 52 10.06 -26.47 -10.57
CA PRO A 52 11.35 -26.48 -11.26
C PRO A 52 11.25 -26.97 -12.71
N GLU A 53 10.23 -27.79 -13.01
CA GLU A 53 9.90 -28.25 -14.37
C GLU A 53 9.54 -27.09 -15.31
N ARG A 54 8.89 -26.04 -14.79
CA ARG A 54 8.54 -24.85 -15.56
C ARG A 54 9.79 -24.09 -16.00
N GLN A 55 10.80 -24.01 -15.14
CA GLN A 55 12.05 -23.32 -15.45
C GLN A 55 12.81 -24.04 -16.58
N LYS A 56 12.95 -25.37 -16.48
CA LYS A 56 13.56 -26.21 -17.52
C LYS A 56 12.86 -26.05 -18.86
N ARG A 57 11.52 -26.14 -18.86
CA ARG A 57 10.71 -25.96 -20.07
C ARG A 57 10.90 -24.59 -20.72
N ILE A 58 11.04 -23.53 -19.92
CA ILE A 58 11.31 -22.18 -20.44
C ILE A 58 12.68 -22.12 -21.10
N GLU A 59 13.70 -22.74 -20.51
CA GLU A 59 15.06 -22.77 -21.07
C GLU A 59 15.11 -23.52 -22.39
N GLU A 60 14.47 -24.69 -22.48
CA GLU A 60 14.33 -25.45 -23.73
C GLU A 60 13.63 -24.64 -24.83
N LEU A 61 12.52 -23.97 -24.48
CA LEU A 61 11.80 -23.12 -25.42
C LEU A 61 12.65 -21.94 -25.90
N LYS A 62 13.40 -21.30 -25.01
CA LYS A 62 14.32 -20.21 -25.38
C LYS A 62 15.38 -20.68 -26.36
N GLN A 63 15.95 -21.86 -26.13
CA GLN A 63 16.92 -22.47 -27.05
C GLN A 63 16.30 -22.72 -28.42
N ALA A 64 15.13 -23.36 -28.49
CA ALA A 64 14.42 -23.62 -29.74
C ALA A 64 14.06 -22.35 -30.51
N VAL A 65 13.65 -21.29 -29.82
CA VAL A 65 13.38 -19.98 -30.42
C VAL A 65 14.67 -19.36 -30.97
N SER A 66 15.76 -19.39 -30.21
CA SER A 66 17.06 -18.83 -30.65
C SER A 66 17.65 -19.59 -31.85
N ALA A 67 17.40 -20.89 -31.94
CA ALA A 67 17.80 -21.74 -33.05
C ALA A 67 16.90 -21.61 -34.29
N GLY A 68 15.77 -20.87 -34.17
CA GLY A 68 14.79 -20.72 -35.25
C GLY A 68 13.97 -21.98 -35.55
N THR A 69 14.04 -23.01 -34.71
CA THR A 69 13.31 -24.28 -34.89
C THR A 69 11.95 -24.29 -34.20
N TYR A 70 11.63 -23.26 -33.42
CA TYR A 70 10.35 -23.15 -32.75
C TYR A 70 9.23 -22.72 -33.72
N GLN A 71 8.31 -23.63 -34.02
CA GLN A 71 7.15 -23.36 -34.86
C GLN A 71 5.92 -23.07 -34.00
N VAL A 72 5.31 -21.91 -34.23
CA VAL A 72 4.06 -21.51 -33.56
C VAL A 72 2.88 -22.19 -34.24
N ASP A 73 2.18 -23.05 -33.50
CA ASP A 73 0.96 -23.71 -33.98
C ASP A 73 -0.26 -22.79 -33.80
N ALA A 74 -0.83 -22.35 -34.92
CA ALA A 74 -1.97 -21.44 -34.94
C ALA A 74 -3.22 -22.02 -34.27
N ARG A 75 -3.43 -23.35 -34.33
CA ARG A 75 -4.60 -23.99 -33.67
C ARG A 75 -4.46 -23.92 -32.15
N LYS A 76 -3.29 -24.28 -31.64
CA LYS A 76 -2.99 -24.20 -30.19
C LYS A 76 -3.06 -22.76 -29.68
N LEU A 77 -2.63 -21.80 -30.50
CA LEU A 77 -2.76 -20.38 -30.16
C LEU A 77 -4.22 -19.97 -30.04
N ALA A 78 -5.06 -20.31 -31.02
CA ALA A 78 -6.48 -20.02 -31.00
C ALA A 78 -7.17 -20.66 -29.79
N GLU A 79 -6.94 -21.96 -29.53
CA GLU A 79 -7.47 -22.68 -28.36
C GLU A 79 -7.16 -21.99 -27.03
N LYS A 80 -5.96 -21.40 -26.89
CA LYS A 80 -5.57 -20.67 -25.68
C LYS A 80 -6.16 -19.27 -25.57
N LEU A 81 -6.47 -18.64 -26.70
CA LEU A 81 -7.09 -17.32 -26.73
C LEU A 81 -8.61 -17.38 -26.57
N LEU A 82 -9.26 -18.45 -27.02
CA LEU A 82 -10.71 -18.63 -26.99
C LEU A 82 -11.38 -18.29 -25.63
N PRO A 83 -10.83 -18.68 -24.45
CA PRO A 83 -11.47 -18.38 -23.17
C PRO A 83 -11.55 -16.88 -22.82
N PHE A 84 -10.73 -16.05 -23.48
CA PHE A 84 -10.60 -14.62 -23.18
C PHE A 84 -11.29 -13.71 -24.19
N ILE A 85 -11.82 -14.28 -25.28
CA ILE A 85 -12.51 -13.54 -26.33
C ILE A 85 -14.01 -13.75 -26.12
N LYS A 86 -14.73 -12.68 -25.80
CA LYS A 86 -16.19 -12.65 -25.62
C LYS A 86 -16.82 -11.73 -26.65
#